data_AF-A0A291P083-F1
#
_entry.id   AF-A0A291P083-F1
#
_cell.length_a   1.000
_cell.length_b   1.000
_cell.length_c   1.000
_cell.angle_alpha   90.00
_cell.angle_beta   90.00
_cell.angle_gamma   90.00
#
_symmetry.space_group_name_H-M   'P 1'
#
loop_
_entity.id
_entity.type
_entity.pdbx_description
1 polymer ?
#
loop_
_entity_poly.entity_id
_entity_poly.type
_entity_poly.pdbx_seq_one_letter_code
_entity_poly.pdbx_strand_id
1 'polypeptide(L)'
;MVIDQAMRVVETEGIDKLSMRRVAEQLGASPMSLYRHVASKKELLGALAEEVMADLRPPGGDRSPRARVLAALEHAREAMSRHPWLLPVLLAQDPPPVRRPWLTEHVLDALLEAGLDESAAVCAYRSLWQYVTGHLLNAGREDAWRERAASAHTSDELATELEPFPVLRHALPRLASLDVHEQFTAGLEAQLDGFLATAERA
;
A
#
# COMPACT_ATOMS: atom_id res chain seq x y z
N MET A 1 1.91 -3.52 -25.35
CA MET A 1 2.71 -2.76 -26.35
C MET A 1 3.08 -1.35 -25.90
N VAL A 2 2.14 -0.43 -25.59
CA VAL A 2 2.51 0.89 -25.02
C VAL A 2 2.75 0.78 -23.51
N ILE A 3 1.84 0.13 -22.78
CA ILE A 3 1.93 -0.08 -21.33
C ILE A 3 3.19 -0.86 -20.96
N ASP A 4 3.49 -1.97 -21.63
CA ASP A 4 4.69 -2.78 -21.33
C ASP A 4 6.02 -2.03 -21.58
N GLN A 5 6.03 -1.05 -22.47
CA GLN A 5 7.22 -0.22 -22.73
C GLN A 5 7.32 0.91 -21.72
N ALA A 6 6.19 1.52 -21.36
CA ALA A 6 6.12 2.47 -20.28
C ALA A 6 6.54 1.82 -18.94
N MET A 7 6.11 0.58 -18.67
CA MET A 7 6.52 -0.19 -17.50
C MET A 7 8.03 -0.42 -17.49
N ARG A 8 8.60 -0.84 -18.63
CA ARG A 8 10.07 -0.97 -18.76
C ARG A 8 10.83 0.33 -18.48
N VAL A 9 10.31 1.48 -18.93
CA VAL A 9 10.93 2.78 -18.59
C VAL A 9 10.88 3.01 -17.08
N VAL A 10 9.76 2.74 -16.42
CA VAL A 10 9.64 2.89 -14.96
C VAL A 10 10.57 1.94 -14.21
N GLU A 11 10.68 0.68 -14.64
CA GLU A 11 11.54 -0.33 -14.01
C GLU A 11 13.04 -0.04 -14.18
N THR A 12 13.45 0.52 -15.31
CA THR A 12 14.87 0.73 -15.63
C THR A 12 15.38 2.13 -15.32
N GLU A 13 14.52 3.15 -15.43
CA GLU A 13 14.89 4.57 -15.30
C GLU A 13 14.15 5.30 -14.16
N GLY A 14 13.16 4.66 -13.55
CA GLY A 14 12.33 5.24 -12.51
C GLY A 14 11.15 6.05 -13.05
N ILE A 15 10.14 6.25 -12.19
CA ILE A 15 8.88 6.91 -12.55
C ILE A 15 9.07 8.37 -13.00
N ASP A 16 10.07 9.07 -12.48
CA ASP A 16 10.34 10.47 -12.80
C ASP A 16 10.76 10.68 -14.26
N LYS A 17 11.34 9.65 -14.88
CA LYS A 17 11.75 9.66 -16.29
C LYS A 17 10.60 9.31 -17.24
N LEU A 18 9.48 8.83 -16.71
CA LEU A 18 8.32 8.49 -17.52
C LEU A 18 7.69 9.76 -18.14
N SER A 19 7.76 9.84 -19.46
CA SER A 19 7.10 10.88 -20.25
C SER A 19 6.60 10.31 -21.57
N MET A 20 5.58 10.93 -22.17
CA MET A 20 5.05 10.51 -23.48
C MET A 20 6.17 10.44 -24.53
N ARG A 21 7.10 11.40 -24.50
CA ARG A 21 8.25 11.43 -25.41
C ARG A 21 9.21 10.26 -25.16
N ARG A 22 9.59 10.00 -23.91
CA ARG A 22 10.52 8.90 -23.57
C ARG A 22 9.96 7.54 -23.99
N VAL A 23 8.66 7.31 -23.76
CA VAL A 23 7.98 6.07 -24.18
C VAL A 23 7.92 5.97 -25.71
N ALA A 24 7.69 7.07 -26.42
CA ALA A 24 7.73 7.11 -27.88
C ALA A 24 9.12 6.76 -28.44
N GLU A 25 10.18 7.32 -27.85
CA GLU A 25 11.58 7.01 -28.18
C GLU A 25 11.88 5.52 -27.95
N GLN A 26 11.43 4.96 -26.82
CA GLN A 26 11.59 3.53 -26.51
C GLN A 26 10.86 2.62 -27.52
N LEU A 27 9.73 3.08 -28.05
CA LEU A 27 8.94 2.38 -29.06
C LEU A 27 9.45 2.58 -30.50
N GLY A 28 10.41 3.48 -30.73
CA GLY A 28 10.80 3.89 -32.09
C GLY A 28 9.65 4.57 -32.85
N ALA A 29 8.72 5.20 -32.12
CA ALA A 29 7.50 5.78 -32.66
C ALA A 29 7.44 7.29 -32.43
N SER A 30 6.54 8.00 -33.12
CA SER A 30 6.31 9.42 -32.87
C SER A 30 5.41 9.62 -31.63
N PRO A 31 5.60 10.68 -30.82
CA PRO A 31 4.69 10.98 -29.70
C PRO A 31 3.23 11.10 -30.13
N MET A 32 2.97 11.62 -31.33
CA MET A 32 1.62 11.74 -31.90
C MET A 32 0.93 10.38 -32.07
N SER A 33 1.69 9.30 -32.31
CA SER A 33 1.14 7.96 -32.37
C SER A 33 0.72 7.41 -31.01
N LEU A 34 1.43 7.77 -29.93
CA LEU A 34 1.07 7.36 -28.56
C LEU A 34 -0.23 7.99 -28.10
N TYR A 35 -0.47 9.26 -28.46
CA TYR A 35 -1.70 9.97 -28.10
C TYR A 35 -2.98 9.31 -28.65
N ARG A 36 -2.88 8.48 -29.69
CA ARG A 36 -4.01 7.66 -30.17
C ARG A 36 -4.34 6.47 -29.26
N HIS A 37 -3.38 6.03 -28.44
CA HIS A 37 -3.54 4.91 -27.52
C HIS A 37 -3.78 5.39 -26.08
N VAL A 38 -3.16 6.51 -25.69
CA VAL A 38 -3.26 7.07 -24.34
C VAL A 38 -3.21 8.59 -24.45
N ALA A 39 -4.28 9.29 -24.05
CA ALA A 39 -4.45 10.72 -24.34
C ALA A 39 -3.58 11.63 -23.47
N SER A 40 -3.05 11.13 -22.34
CA SER A 40 -2.21 11.93 -21.45
C SER A 40 -1.23 11.09 -20.62
N LYS A 41 -0.24 11.76 -20.01
CA LYS A 41 0.63 11.12 -19.00
C LYS A 41 -0.19 10.62 -17.80
N LYS A 42 -1.26 11.32 -17.40
CA LYS A 42 -2.14 10.88 -16.30
C LYS A 42 -2.84 9.57 -16.64
N GLU A 43 -3.38 9.45 -17.85
CA GLU A 43 -4.00 8.19 -18.32
C GLU A 43 -2.96 7.08 -18.44
N LEU A 44 -1.74 7.37 -18.88
CA LEU A 44 -0.66 6.38 -18.95
C LEU A 44 -0.32 5.84 -17.57
N LEU A 45 -0.18 6.73 -16.59
CA LEU A 45 0.07 6.37 -15.20
C LEU A 45 -1.10 5.55 -14.62
N GLY A 46 -2.34 5.95 -14.91
CA GLY A 46 -3.53 5.20 -14.50
C GLY A 46 -3.54 3.78 -15.07
N ALA A 47 -3.25 3.62 -16.37
CA ALA A 47 -3.19 2.32 -17.02
C ALA A 47 -2.02 1.45 -16.51
N LEU A 48 -0.87 2.05 -16.19
CA LEU A 48 0.22 1.32 -15.53
C LEU A 48 -0.18 0.85 -14.13
N ALA A 49 -0.85 1.71 -13.36
CA ALA A 49 -1.34 1.34 -12.04
C ALA A 49 -2.40 0.23 -12.12
N GLU A 50 -3.30 0.30 -13.11
CA GLU A 50 -4.26 -0.77 -13.38
C GLU A 50 -3.59 -2.11 -13.67
N GLU A 51 -2.51 -2.12 -14.46
CA GLU A 51 -1.78 -3.35 -14.79
C GLU A 51 -1.16 -3.98 -13.53
N VAL A 52 -0.50 -3.17 -12.69
CA VAL A 52 0.08 -3.66 -11.43
C VAL A 52 -1.01 -4.15 -10.48
N MET A 53 -2.12 -3.42 -10.36
CA MET A 53 -3.24 -3.81 -9.51
C MET A 53 -3.96 -5.08 -10.00
N ALA A 54 -4.04 -5.28 -11.31
CA ALA A 54 -4.67 -6.46 -11.92
C ALA A 54 -3.92 -7.76 -11.63
N ASP A 55 -2.61 -7.67 -11.35
CA ASP A 55 -1.74 -8.79 -10.99
C ASP A 55 -1.75 -9.10 -9.48
N LEU A 56 -2.40 -8.26 -8.65
CA LEU A 56 -2.61 -8.50 -7.22
C LEU A 56 -3.68 -9.56 -6.95
N ARG A 57 -3.60 -10.69 -7.65
CA ARG A 57 -4.49 -11.83 -7.40
C ARG A 57 -4.15 -12.42 -6.04
N PRO A 58 -5.08 -12.46 -5.07
CA PRO A 58 -4.82 -13.03 -3.76
C PRO A 58 -4.38 -14.50 -3.86
N PRO A 59 -3.51 -14.96 -2.94
CA PRO A 59 -3.11 -16.36 -2.90
C PRO A 59 -4.33 -17.26 -2.69
N GLY A 60 -4.45 -18.31 -3.51
CA GLY A 60 -5.49 -19.32 -3.34
C GLY A 60 -5.20 -20.28 -2.17
N GLY A 61 -6.16 -21.18 -1.91
CA GLY A 61 -6.03 -22.25 -0.94
C GLY A 61 -7.23 -22.35 0.00
N ASP A 62 -7.37 -23.51 0.64
CA ASP A 62 -8.36 -23.73 1.69
C ASP A 62 -7.86 -23.08 2.99
N ARG A 63 -8.44 -21.93 3.32
CA ARG A 63 -8.06 -21.08 4.45
C ARG A 63 -9.33 -20.59 5.12
N SER A 64 -9.27 -20.36 6.44
CA SER A 64 -10.36 -19.68 7.14
C SER A 64 -10.59 -18.27 6.55
N PRO A 65 -11.81 -17.73 6.62
CA PRO A 65 -12.10 -16.39 6.08
C PRO A 65 -11.17 -15.30 6.63
N ARG A 66 -10.89 -15.33 7.95
CA ARG A 66 -9.87 -14.46 8.58
C ARG A 66 -8.50 -14.57 7.90
N ALA A 67 -8.00 -15.80 7.72
CA ALA A 67 -6.69 -16.03 7.13
C ALA A 67 -6.62 -15.64 5.65
N ARG A 68 -7.74 -15.71 4.91
CA ARG A 68 -7.86 -15.20 3.53
C ARG A 68 -7.66 -13.69 3.48
N VAL A 69 -8.32 -12.93 4.36
CA VAL A 69 -8.18 -11.46 4.43
C VAL A 69 -6.73 -11.06 4.70
N LEU A 70 -6.10 -11.65 5.71
CA LEU A 70 -4.71 -11.34 6.07
C LEU A 70 -3.75 -11.65 4.92
N ALA A 71 -3.83 -12.85 4.35
CA ALA A 71 -2.95 -13.26 3.25
C ALA A 71 -3.13 -12.37 2.01
N ALA A 72 -4.35 -11.94 1.71
CA ALA A 72 -4.62 -11.05 0.58
C ALA A 72 -4.00 -9.66 0.78
N LEU A 73 -4.14 -9.07 1.96
CA LEU A 73 -3.63 -7.73 2.27
C LEU A 73 -2.10 -7.72 2.47
N GLU A 74 -1.53 -8.78 3.03
CA GLU A 74 -0.07 -8.98 3.08
C GLU A 74 0.53 -9.11 1.68
N HIS A 75 -0.10 -9.93 0.83
CA HIS A 75 0.32 -10.09 -0.56
C HIS A 75 0.25 -8.77 -1.33
N ALA A 76 -0.85 -8.01 -1.17
CA ALA A 76 -1.00 -6.69 -1.77
C ALA A 76 0.10 -5.73 -1.28
N ARG A 77 0.37 -5.68 0.03
CA ARG A 77 1.45 -4.85 0.57
C ARG A 77 2.81 -5.23 -0.04
N GLU A 78 3.15 -6.51 -0.05
CA GLU A 78 4.43 -7.00 -0.56
C GLU A 78 4.60 -6.63 -2.05
N ALA A 79 3.59 -6.93 -2.87
CA ALA A 79 3.63 -6.62 -4.29
C ALA A 79 3.71 -5.11 -4.56
N MET A 80 2.90 -4.29 -3.86
CA MET A 80 2.92 -2.83 -4.02
C MET A 80 4.23 -2.20 -3.52
N SER A 81 4.90 -2.79 -2.53
CA SER A 81 6.19 -2.30 -2.03
C SER A 81 7.30 -2.33 -3.09
N ARG A 82 7.19 -3.22 -4.09
CA ARG A 82 8.07 -3.30 -5.26
C ARG A 82 7.85 -2.15 -6.26
N HIS A 83 6.74 -1.41 -6.12
CA HIS A 83 6.36 -0.30 -6.99
C HIS A 83 6.05 0.97 -6.16
N PRO A 84 7.05 1.62 -5.51
CA PRO A 84 6.80 2.78 -4.64
C PRO A 84 6.05 3.94 -5.32
N TRP A 85 6.14 4.04 -6.65
CA TRP A 85 5.44 5.02 -7.47
C TRP A 85 3.93 4.80 -7.56
N LEU A 86 3.45 3.58 -7.27
CA LEU A 86 2.06 3.18 -7.46
C LEU A 86 1.10 3.98 -6.59
N LEU A 87 1.40 4.13 -5.29
CA LEU A 87 0.50 4.81 -4.37
C LEU A 87 0.24 6.28 -4.70
N PRO A 88 1.26 7.11 -4.96
CA PRO A 88 1.04 8.48 -5.42
C PRO A 88 0.18 8.56 -6.68
N VAL A 89 0.34 7.60 -7.60
CA VAL A 89 -0.48 7.52 -8.81
C VAL A 89 -1.92 7.17 -8.47
N LEU A 90 -2.16 6.12 -7.67
CA LEU A 90 -3.51 5.70 -7.26
C LEU A 90 -4.26 6.84 -6.56
N LEU A 91 -3.59 7.60 -5.69
CA LEU A 91 -4.17 8.75 -4.98
C LEU A 91 -4.48 9.94 -5.90
N ALA A 92 -3.81 10.05 -7.04
CA ALA A 92 -4.01 11.13 -8.01
C ALA A 92 -5.04 10.80 -9.10
N GLN A 93 -5.49 9.54 -9.19
CA GLN A 93 -6.55 9.12 -10.11
C GLN A 93 -7.92 9.42 -9.52
N ASP A 94 -8.81 9.96 -10.36
CA ASP A 94 -10.21 10.20 -10.03
C ASP A 94 -11.05 10.04 -11.31
N PRO A 95 -11.93 9.03 -11.42
CA PRO A 95 -12.14 7.97 -10.42
C PRO A 95 -10.90 7.06 -10.26
N PRO A 96 -10.80 6.29 -9.17
CA PRO A 96 -9.72 5.33 -9.00
C PRO A 96 -9.73 4.28 -10.13
N PRO A 97 -8.55 3.77 -10.53
CA PRO A 97 -8.45 2.74 -11.55
C PRO A 97 -9.14 1.45 -11.10
N VAL A 98 -10.04 0.91 -11.92
CA VAL A 98 -10.79 -0.32 -11.63
C VAL A 98 -10.62 -1.30 -12.78
N ARG A 99 -9.51 -2.06 -12.74
CA ARG A 99 -9.34 -3.25 -13.57
C ARG A 99 -9.15 -4.46 -12.69
N ARG A 100 -9.98 -5.48 -12.94
CA ARG A 100 -9.94 -6.78 -12.26
C ARG A 100 -9.75 -6.62 -10.73
N PRO A 101 -10.78 -6.15 -10.01
CA PRO A 101 -10.68 -5.81 -8.58
C PRO A 101 -10.62 -7.07 -7.69
N TRP A 102 -9.73 -8.02 -8.01
CA TRP A 102 -9.60 -9.32 -7.36
C TRP A 102 -9.40 -9.18 -5.85
N LEU A 103 -8.58 -8.22 -5.44
CA LEU A 103 -8.31 -7.95 -4.04
C LEU A 103 -9.60 -7.52 -3.30
N THR A 104 -10.30 -6.52 -3.83
CA THR A 104 -11.54 -6.00 -3.24
C THR A 104 -12.59 -7.09 -3.12
N GLU A 105 -12.84 -7.82 -4.22
CA GLU A 105 -13.80 -8.92 -4.28
C GLU A 105 -13.46 -9.99 -3.24
N HIS A 106 -12.20 -10.46 -3.23
CA HIS A 106 -11.77 -11.54 -2.37
C HIS A 106 -11.83 -11.19 -0.87
N VAL A 107 -11.47 -9.95 -0.52
CA VAL A 107 -11.49 -9.50 0.87
C VAL A 107 -12.93 -9.28 1.35
N LEU A 108 -13.80 -8.69 0.53
CA LEU A 108 -15.21 -8.52 0.88
C LEU A 108 -15.91 -9.88 1.04
N ASP A 109 -15.71 -10.80 0.09
CA ASP A 109 -16.24 -12.17 0.17
C ASP A 109 -15.81 -12.88 1.47
N ALA A 110 -14.53 -12.80 1.82
CA ALA A 110 -14.02 -13.40 3.06
C ALA A 110 -14.57 -12.71 4.33
N LEU A 111 -14.78 -11.39 4.32
CA LEU A 111 -15.37 -10.69 5.46
C LEU A 111 -16.85 -11.08 5.65
N LEU A 112 -17.61 -11.21 4.56
CA LEU A 112 -18.99 -11.68 4.57
C LEU A 112 -19.09 -13.13 5.07
N GLU A 113 -18.20 -14.01 4.58
CA GLU A 113 -18.12 -15.40 5.04
C GLU A 113 -17.74 -15.50 6.54
N ALA A 114 -16.97 -14.54 7.05
CA ALA A 114 -16.65 -14.44 8.48
C ALA A 114 -17.82 -13.96 9.36
N GLY A 115 -18.98 -13.66 8.77
CA GLY A 115 -20.20 -13.29 9.50
C GLY A 115 -20.46 -11.78 9.60
N LEU A 116 -19.69 -10.94 8.91
CA LEU A 116 -20.01 -9.51 8.83
C LEU A 116 -21.17 -9.28 7.86
N ASP A 117 -22.04 -8.34 8.18
CA ASP A 117 -22.99 -7.81 7.20
C ASP A 117 -22.28 -6.94 6.14
N GLU A 118 -22.99 -6.58 5.07
CA GLU A 118 -22.43 -5.79 3.97
C GLU A 118 -21.86 -4.44 4.42
N SER A 119 -22.51 -3.77 5.38
CA SER A 119 -22.09 -2.46 5.85
C SER A 119 -20.79 -2.56 6.64
N ALA A 120 -20.72 -3.53 7.55
CA ALA A 120 -19.54 -3.84 8.35
C ALA A 120 -18.38 -4.32 7.48
N ALA A 121 -18.64 -5.18 6.49
CA ALA A 121 -17.62 -5.66 5.55
C ALA A 121 -17.00 -4.53 4.73
N VAL A 122 -17.81 -3.59 4.21
CA VAL A 122 -17.32 -2.42 3.49
C VAL A 122 -16.51 -1.50 4.41
N CYS A 123 -16.97 -1.28 5.65
CA CYS A 123 -16.24 -0.50 6.63
C CYS A 123 -14.87 -1.13 6.95
N ALA A 124 -14.86 -2.43 7.24
CA ALA A 124 -13.66 -3.20 7.53
C ALA A 124 -12.68 -3.16 6.36
N TYR A 125 -13.13 -3.46 5.14
CA TYR A 125 -12.28 -3.38 3.94
C TYR A 125 -11.63 -2.01 3.78
N ARG A 126 -12.41 -0.92 3.88
CA ARG A 126 -11.87 0.44 3.72
C ARG A 126 -10.84 0.77 4.79
N SER A 127 -11.09 0.42 6.04
CA SER A 127 -10.17 0.67 7.15
C SER A 127 -8.88 -0.15 7.04
N LEU A 128 -8.99 -1.44 6.70
CA LEU A 128 -7.83 -2.31 6.47
C LEU A 128 -7.00 -1.85 5.27
N TRP A 129 -7.66 -1.44 4.17
CA TRP A 129 -6.96 -0.91 2.99
C TRP A 129 -6.25 0.42 3.28
N GLN A 130 -6.86 1.31 4.07
CA GLN A 130 -6.21 2.54 4.53
C GLN A 130 -4.99 2.24 5.41
N TYR A 131 -5.05 1.21 6.24
CA TYR A 131 -3.89 0.77 7.03
C TYR A 131 -2.73 0.29 6.13
N VAL A 132 -3.02 -0.57 5.13
CA VAL A 132 -2.02 -1.05 4.16
C VAL A 132 -1.38 0.10 3.39
N THR A 133 -2.19 0.97 2.81
CA THR A 133 -1.70 2.08 1.99
C THR A 133 -0.98 3.15 2.82
N GLY A 134 -1.45 3.42 4.04
CA GLY A 134 -0.77 4.32 4.98
C GLY A 134 0.60 3.81 5.42
N HIS A 135 0.72 2.49 5.65
CA HIS A 135 2.00 1.87 5.97
C HIS A 135 2.99 1.96 4.79
N LEU A 136 2.53 1.62 3.59
CA LEU A 136 3.35 1.71 2.37
C LEU A 136 3.80 3.16 2.06
N LEU A 137 2.96 4.16 2.31
CA LEU A 137 3.33 5.57 2.13
C LEU A 137 4.44 6.00 3.11
N ASN A 138 4.47 5.40 4.31
CA ASN A 138 5.42 5.74 5.35
C ASN A 138 6.70 4.91 5.35
N ALA A 139 6.76 3.78 4.64
CA ALA A 139 7.91 2.86 4.66
C ALA A 139 9.28 3.55 4.52
N GLY A 140 9.44 4.47 3.55
CA GLY A 140 10.70 5.22 3.39
C GLY A 140 10.95 6.32 4.44
N ARG A 141 9.91 6.80 5.13
CA ARG A 141 10.00 7.79 6.21
C ARG A 141 10.28 7.15 7.56
N GLU A 142 9.78 5.93 7.77
CA GLU A 142 9.95 5.15 8.99
C GLU A 142 11.41 4.76 9.21
N ASP A 143 12.14 4.38 8.15
CA ASP A 143 13.58 4.10 8.24
C ASP A 143 14.37 5.34 8.69
N ALA A 144 14.13 6.49 8.02
CA ALA A 144 14.76 7.75 8.37
C ALA A 144 14.33 8.27 9.76
N TRP A 145 13.12 7.95 10.20
CA TRP A 145 12.68 8.26 11.56
C TRP A 145 13.37 7.36 12.58
N ARG A 146 13.50 6.05 12.33
CA ARG A 146 14.17 5.09 13.22
C ARG A 146 15.64 5.43 13.42
N GLU A 147 16.37 5.75 12.35
CA GLU A 147 17.78 6.15 12.44
C GLU A 147 17.96 7.42 13.30
N ARG A 148 17.08 8.40 13.12
CA ARG A 148 17.04 9.61 13.94
C ARG A 148 16.62 9.34 15.38
N ALA A 149 15.63 8.48 15.60
CA ALA A 149 15.13 8.14 16.93
C ALA A 149 16.16 7.33 17.72
N ALA A 150 16.86 6.39 17.08
CA ALA A 150 17.92 5.60 17.67
C ALA A 150 19.12 6.46 18.09
N SER A 151 19.54 7.40 17.23
CA SER A 151 20.61 8.34 17.58
C SER A 151 20.19 9.38 18.63
N ALA A 152 18.94 9.86 18.57
CA ALA A 152 18.45 10.87 19.51
C ALA A 152 18.10 10.29 20.89
N HIS A 153 17.62 9.05 21.00
CA HIS A 153 17.25 8.44 22.29
C HIS A 153 18.45 8.27 23.24
N THR A 154 19.67 8.20 22.72
CA THR A 154 20.91 8.17 23.51
C THR A 154 21.47 9.56 23.86
N SER A 155 20.79 10.64 23.47
CA SER A 155 21.26 12.01 23.71
C SER A 155 20.80 12.57 25.07
N ASP A 156 21.73 13.15 25.82
CA ASP A 156 21.45 13.87 27.08
C ASP A 156 20.54 15.10 26.86
N GLU A 157 20.62 15.73 25.68
CA GLU A 157 19.75 16.85 25.32
C GLU A 157 18.29 16.40 25.21
N LEU A 158 18.03 15.28 24.52
CA LEU A 158 16.68 14.72 24.41
C LEU A 158 16.19 14.21 25.76
N ALA A 159 17.06 13.64 26.60
CA ALA A 159 16.69 13.21 27.94
C ALA A 159 16.19 14.38 28.81
N THR A 160 16.76 15.58 28.63
CA THR A 160 16.34 16.81 29.29
C THR A 160 15.01 17.33 28.72
N GLU A 161 14.84 17.35 27.39
CA GLU A 161 13.59 17.76 26.75
C GLU A 161 12.40 16.85 27.11
N LEU A 162 12.65 15.57 27.35
CA LEU A 162 11.64 14.58 27.71
C LEU A 162 11.33 14.51 29.21
N GLU A 163 11.97 15.31 30.06
CA GLU A 163 11.71 15.35 31.51
C GLU A 163 10.21 15.58 31.84
N PRO A 164 9.48 16.49 31.15
CA PRO A 164 8.05 16.68 31.38
C PRO A 164 7.16 15.55 30.84
N PHE A 165 7.73 14.61 30.07
CA PHE A 165 6.99 13.57 29.34
C PHE A 165 7.41 12.15 29.77
N PRO A 166 7.12 11.74 31.02
CA PRO A 166 7.65 10.50 31.59
C PRO A 166 7.21 9.23 30.85
N VAL A 167 5.98 9.21 30.31
CA VAL A 167 5.47 8.08 29.50
C VAL A 167 6.26 7.94 28.21
N LEU A 168 6.47 9.04 27.49
CA LEU A 168 7.23 9.04 26.24
C LEU A 168 8.68 8.67 26.49
N ARG A 169 9.30 9.22 27.54
CA ARG A 169 10.66 8.87 27.95
C ARG A 169 10.83 7.36 28.18
N HIS A 170 9.86 6.73 28.83
CA HIS A 170 9.89 5.28 29.07
C HIS A 170 9.64 4.45 27.80
N ALA A 171 8.76 4.91 26.91
CA ALA A 171 8.39 4.19 25.69
C ALA A 171 9.38 4.40 24.52
N LEU A 172 10.13 5.50 24.51
CA LEU A 172 11.00 5.89 23.40
C LEU A 172 12.03 4.83 22.96
N PRO A 173 12.75 4.12 23.85
CA PRO A 173 13.66 3.08 23.38
C PRO A 173 12.91 1.97 22.64
N ARG A 174 11.69 1.64 23.08
CA ARG A 174 10.87 0.64 22.41
C ARG A 174 10.36 1.14 21.06
N LEU A 175 9.85 2.36 21.00
CA LEU A 175 9.40 3.02 19.77
C LEU A 175 10.52 3.10 18.73
N ALA A 176 11.74 3.44 19.14
CA ALA A 176 12.90 3.51 18.25
C ALA A 176 13.36 2.13 17.73
N SER A 177 13.08 1.07 18.48
CA SER A 177 13.48 -0.32 18.17
C SER A 177 12.42 -1.16 17.45
N LEU A 178 11.26 -0.60 17.10
CA LEU A 178 10.19 -1.35 16.47
C LEU A 178 10.59 -1.85 15.07
N ASP A 179 10.33 -3.13 14.83
CA ASP A 179 10.36 -3.68 13.48
C ASP A 179 9.07 -3.29 12.74
N VAL A 180 9.25 -2.54 11.66
CA VAL A 180 8.19 -2.07 10.76
C VAL A 180 7.37 -3.24 10.21
N HIS A 181 8.01 -4.37 9.92
CA HIS A 181 7.29 -5.53 9.39
C HIS A 181 6.42 -6.21 10.44
N GLU A 182 6.96 -6.47 11.64
CA GLU A 182 6.19 -7.04 12.74
C GLU A 182 5.04 -6.11 13.15
N GLN A 183 5.28 -4.79 13.16
CA GLN A 183 4.26 -3.80 13.46
C GLN A 183 3.10 -3.84 12.46
N PHE A 184 3.40 -4.01 11.17
CA PHE A 184 2.37 -4.11 10.13
C PHE A 184 1.44 -5.31 10.37
N THR A 185 2.00 -6.51 10.50
CA THR A 185 1.18 -7.72 10.65
C THR A 185 0.37 -7.66 11.95
N ALA A 186 1.01 -7.27 13.07
CA ALA A 186 0.30 -7.17 14.35
C ALA A 186 -0.85 -6.15 14.32
N GLY A 187 -0.65 -4.99 13.68
CA GLY A 187 -1.70 -3.97 13.56
C GLY A 187 -2.85 -4.42 12.64
N LEU A 188 -2.52 -5.11 11.54
CA LEU A 188 -3.53 -5.65 10.62
C LEU A 188 -4.39 -6.72 11.31
N GLU A 189 -3.77 -7.64 12.04
CA GLU A 189 -4.47 -8.68 12.81
C GLU A 189 -5.38 -8.06 13.88
N ALA A 190 -4.86 -7.15 14.69
CA ALA A 190 -5.63 -6.50 15.74
C ALA A 190 -6.85 -5.75 15.18
N GLN A 191 -6.69 -5.10 14.03
CA GLN A 191 -7.79 -4.37 13.38
C GLN A 191 -8.86 -5.33 12.84
N LEU A 192 -8.45 -6.41 12.17
CA LEU A 192 -9.37 -7.43 11.67
C LEU A 192 -10.12 -8.09 12.83
N ASP A 193 -9.42 -8.49 13.88
CA ASP A 193 -10.02 -9.13 15.07
C ASP A 193 -11.03 -8.21 15.75
N GLY A 194 -10.78 -6.90 15.78
CA GLY A 194 -11.73 -5.90 16.28
C GLY A 194 -13.03 -5.84 15.47
N PHE A 195 -12.94 -5.95 14.13
CA PHE A 195 -14.13 -6.01 13.27
C PHE A 195 -14.89 -7.33 13.45
N LEU A 196 -14.19 -8.47 13.47
CA LEU A 196 -14.80 -9.79 13.64
C LEU A 196 -15.49 -9.93 15.01
N ALA A 197 -14.86 -9.46 16.09
CA ALA A 197 -15.46 -9.51 17.43
C ALA A 197 -16.70 -8.60 17.58
N THR A 198 -16.89 -7.63 16.69
CA THR A 198 -18.09 -6.80 16.66
C THR A 198 -19.26 -7.53 16.00
N ALA A 199 -19.00 -8.36 15.00
CA ALA A 199 -20.01 -9.21 14.36
C ALA A 199 -20.55 -10.30 15.31
N GLU A 200 -19.71 -10.88 16.16
CA GLU A 200 -20.13 -11.89 17.16
C GLU A 200 -21.08 -11.33 18.24
N ARG A 201 -21.19 -10.00 18.36
CA ARG A 201 -22.02 -9.31 19.37
C ARG A 201 -23.34 -8.77 18.82
N ALA A 202 -23.56 -8.83 17.51
CA ALA A 202 -24.77 -8.38 16.84
C ALA A 202 -25.78 -9.51 16.65
#